data_AF-A0AAW5KCL4-F1
#
_entry.id   AF-A0AAW5KCL4-F1
#
_cell.length_a   1.000
_cell.length_b   1.000
_cell.length_c   1.000
_cell.angle_alpha   90.00
_cell.angle_beta   90.00
_cell.angle_gamma   90.00
#
_symmetry.space_group_name_H-M   'P 1'
#
loop_
_entity.id
_entity.type
_entity.pdbx_description
1 polymer ?
#
loop_
_entity_poly.entity_id
_entity_poly.type
_entity_poly.pdbx_seq_one_letter_code
_entity_poly.pdbx_strand_id
1 'polypeptide(L)' 'MLRPALSELLKPNQSYYMLVVAVAKRAREIVDEAAEEERILVEKPVKLAVMEFAKGVCSIRDDGRND' A
#
# COMPACT_ATOMS: atom_id res chain seq x y z
N MET A 1 1.16 -16.19 2.85
CA MET A 1 0.96 -14.88 3.52
C MET A 1 1.80 -13.83 2.83
N LEU A 2 1.27 -12.59 2.71
CA LEU A 2 2.05 -11.46 2.21
C LEU A 2 3.14 -11.10 3.23
N ARG A 3 4.35 -10.85 2.76
CA ARG A 3 5.50 -10.38 3.55
C ARG A 3 5.97 -9.06 2.94
N PRO A 4 6.45 -8.10 3.75
CA PRO A 4 6.48 -8.11 5.23
C PRO A 4 5.08 -8.12 5.87
N ALA A 5 5.03 -8.44 7.17
CA ALA A 5 3.78 -8.39 7.92
C ALA A 5 3.33 -6.94 8.12
N LEU A 6 2.03 -6.67 8.17
CA LEU A 6 1.51 -5.30 8.33
C LEU A 6 2.03 -4.60 9.60
N SER A 7 2.26 -5.37 10.67
CA SER A 7 2.85 -4.86 11.92
C SER A 7 4.28 -4.36 11.74
N GLU A 8 5.02 -4.87 10.75
CA GLU A 8 6.39 -4.43 10.43
C GLU A 8 6.38 -3.13 9.59
N LEU A 9 5.23 -2.76 9.01
CA LEU A 9 5.05 -1.56 8.20
C LEU A 9 4.56 -0.35 8.99
N LEU A 10 3.95 -0.58 10.16
CA LEU A 10 3.40 0.49 10.99
C LEU A 10 4.46 1.09 11.90
N LYS A 11 4.47 2.42 11.96
CA LYS A 11 5.17 3.15 13.03
C LYS A 11 4.33 3.14 14.32
N PRO A 12 4.94 3.37 15.49
CA PRO A 12 4.20 3.53 16.73
C PRO A 12 3.08 4.56 16.56
N ASN A 13 1.89 4.26 17.09
CA ASN A 13 0.68 5.09 17.03
C ASN A 13 0.04 5.28 15.65
N GLN A 14 0.42 4.51 14.62
CA GLN A 14 -0.33 4.48 13.36
C GLN A 14 -1.45 3.43 13.38
N SER A 15 -2.58 3.79 12.78
CA SER A 15 -3.76 2.93 12.70
C SER A 15 -3.59 1.83 11.64
N TYR A 16 -3.81 0.58 12.04
CA TYR A 16 -3.90 -0.56 11.10
C TYR A 16 -4.92 -0.32 10.01
N TYR A 17 -6.07 0.29 10.34
CA TYR A 17 -7.11 0.57 9.36
C TYR A 17 -6.63 1.54 8.27
N MET A 18 -5.88 2.58 8.66
CA MET A 18 -5.30 3.51 7.71
C MET A 18 -4.30 2.83 6.78
N LEU A 19 -3.47 1.92 7.30
CA LEU A 19 -2.54 1.15 6.47
C LEU A 19 -3.28 0.26 5.48
N VAL A 20 -4.34 -0.44 5.91
CA VAL A 20 -5.14 -1.29 5.02
C VAL A 20 -5.77 -0.47 3.90
N VAL A 21 -6.37 0.69 4.24
CA VAL A 21 -6.97 1.59 3.25
C VAL A 21 -5.91 2.13 2.28
N ALA A 22 -4.74 2.53 2.79
CA ALA A 22 -3.65 3.05 1.97
C ALA A 22 -3.08 1.99 1.01
N VAL A 23 -2.88 0.76 1.49
CA VAL A 23 -2.44 -0.39 0.66
C VAL A 23 -3.48 -0.72 -0.40
N ALA A 24 -4.77 -0.73 -0.05
CA ALA A 24 -5.84 -1.01 -1.01
C ALA A 24 -5.94 0.06 -2.09
N LYS A 25 -5.79 1.34 -1.72
CA LYS A 25 -5.74 2.46 -2.67
C LYS A 25 -4.55 2.30 -3.62
N ARG A 26 -3.34 2.09 -3.09
CA ARG A 26 -2.13 1.94 -3.91
C ARG A 26 -2.21 0.72 -4.84
N ALA A 27 -2.80 -0.37 -4.37
CA ALA A 27 -3.00 -1.56 -5.21
C ALA A 27 -3.91 -1.30 -6.42
N ARG A 28 -4.89 -0.39 -6.33
CA ARG A 28 -5.71 0.02 -7.48
C ARG A 28 -4.92 0.90 -8.44
N GLU A 29 -4.17 1.87 -7.93
CA GLU A 29 -3.28 2.72 -8.73
C GLU A 29 -2.29 1.87 -9.55
N ILE A 30 -1.69 0.84 -8.96
CA ILE A 30 -0.80 -0.10 -9.67
C ILE A 30 -1.50 -0.82 -10.84
N VAL A 31 -2.80 -1.14 -10.69
CA VAL A 31 -3.58 -1.77 -11.75
C VAL A 31 -3.88 -0.77 -12.86
N ASP A 32 -4.27 0.45 -12.50
CA ASP A 32 -4.56 1.52 -13.45
C ASP A 32 -3.29 1.90 -14.23
N GLU A 33 -2.16 2.09 -13.55
CA GLU A 33 -0.83 2.33 -14.15
C GLU A 33 -0.45 1.20 -15.12
N ALA A 34 -0.64 -0.07 -14.72
CA ALA A 34 -0.33 -1.20 -15.58
C ALA A 34 -1.26 -1.29 -16.80
N ALA A 35 -2.52 -0.89 -16.67
CA ALA A 35 -3.46 -0.85 -17.78
C ALA A 35 -3.11 0.25 -18.77
N GLU A 36 -2.75 1.45 -18.28
CA GLU A 36 -2.29 2.57 -19.12
C GLU A 36 -0.98 2.25 -19.87
N GLU A 37 -0.08 1.50 -19.24
CA GLU A 37 1.19 1.06 -19.83
C GLU A 37 1.06 -0.22 -20.69
N GLU A 38 -0.15 -0.78 -20.85
CA GLU A 38 -0.39 -2.09 -21.47
C GLU A 38 0.49 -3.22 -20.90
N ARG A 39 0.84 -3.11 -19.61
CA ARG A 39 1.77 -3.97 -18.91
C ARG A 39 1.04 -5.09 -18.18
N ILE A 40 1.47 -6.33 -18.40
CA ILE A 40 0.94 -7.49 -17.67
C ILE A 40 1.55 -7.56 -16.27
N LEU A 41 0.70 -7.56 -15.24
CA LEU A 41 1.11 -7.77 -13.85
C LEU A 41 1.32 -9.26 -13.56
N VAL A 42 2.58 -9.66 -13.35
CA VAL A 42 2.93 -11.03 -12.91
C VAL A 42 2.63 -11.23 -11.43
N GLU A 43 2.87 -10.19 -10.62
CA GLU A 43 2.65 -10.22 -9.18
C GLU A 43 1.31 -9.58 -8.81
N LYS A 44 0.69 -10.07 -7.74
CA LYS A 44 -0.59 -9.52 -7.27
C LYS A 44 -0.43 -8.04 -6.91
N PRO A 45 -1.33 -7.14 -7.34
CA PRO A 45 -1.21 -5.70 -7.06
C PRO A 45 -1.07 -5.38 -5.57
N VAL A 46 -1.80 -6.08 -4.71
CA VAL A 46 -1.72 -5.93 -3.25
C VAL A 46 -0.33 -6.29 -2.71
N LYS A 47 0.34 -7.29 -3.30
CA LYS A 47 1.71 -7.66 -2.92
C LYS A 47 2.69 -6.55 -3.31
N LEU A 48 2.54 -6.00 -4.52
CA LEU A 48 3.36 -4.88 -4.99
C LEU A 48 3.19 -3.65 -4.10
N ALA A 49 1.95 -3.29 -3.77
CA ALA A 49 1.66 -2.19 -2.85
C ALA A 49 2.33 -2.40 -1.47
N VAL A 50 2.14 -3.57 -0.85
CA VAL A 50 2.80 -3.91 0.43
C VAL A 50 4.32 -3.77 0.36
N MET A 51 4.93 -4.18 -0.76
CA MET A 51 6.37 -4.04 -0.99
C MET A 51 6.82 -2.58 -1.17
N GLU A 52 6.01 -1.73 -1.81
CA GLU A 52 6.30 -0.30 -1.95
C GLU A 52 6.25 0.43 -0.60
N PHE A 53 5.28 0.09 0.26
CA PHE A 53 5.25 0.58 1.65
C PHE A 53 6.47 0.08 2.44
N ALA A 54 6.85 -1.18 2.28
CA ALA A 54 8.03 -1.75 2.93
C ALA A 54 9.34 -1.05 2.54
N LYS A 55 9.46 -0.65 1.26
CA LYS A 55 10.62 0.06 0.73
C LYS A 55 10.61 1.56 1.06
N GLY A 56 9.54 2.08 1.65
CA GLY A 56 9.37 3.51 1.92
C GLY A 56 9.03 4.35 0.68
N VAL A 57 8.63 3.72 -0.43
CA VAL A 57 8.16 4.42 -1.64
C VAL A 57 6.81 5.08 -1.38
N CYS A 58 5.94 4.39 -0.64
CA CYS A 58 4.65 4.92 -0.18
C CYS A 58 4.66 5.12 1.33
N SER A 59 4.00 6.19 1.78
CA SER A 59 3.85 6.52 3.20
C SER A 59 2.43 6.97 3.51
N ILE A 60 1.91 6.56 4.65
CA ILE A 60 0.61 7.03 5.15
C ILE A 60 0.81 8.43 5.70
N ARG A 61 0.17 9.43 5.08
CA ARG A 61 0.02 10.77 5.66
C ARG A 61 -1.26 10.78 6.47
N ASP A 62 -1.13 11.12 7.74
CA ASP A 62 -2.29 11.42 8.57
C ASP A 62 -2.71 12.86 8.27
N ASP A 63 -3.86 13.02 7.60
CA ASP A 63 -4.40 14.35 7.27
C ASP A 63 -5.11 14.99 8.47
N GLY A 64 -4.98 14.43 9.69
CA GLY A 64 -5.39 15.09 10.91
C GLY A 64 -6.88 15.39 11.02
N ARG A 65 -7.74 14.73 10.23
CA ARG A 65 -9.19 14.76 10.44
C ARG A 65 -9.55 13.85 11.61
N ASN A 66 -9.26 14.32 12.81
CA ASN A 66 -9.94 13.90 14.01
C ASN A 66 -11.14 14.84 14.18
N ASP A 67 -12.27 14.49 13.53
CA ASP A 67 -13.58 15.07 13.87
C ASP A 67 -13.88 14.90 15.38
#